data_AF-A0A2V9RF75-F1
#
_entry.id   AF-A0A2V9RF75-F1
#
_cell.length_a   1.000
_cell.length_b   1.000
_cell.length_c   1.000
_cell.angle_alpha   90.00
_cell.angle_beta   90.00
_cell.angle_gamma   90.00
#
_symmetry.space_group_name_H-M   'P 1'
#
loop_
_entity.id
_entity.type
_entity.pdbx_description
1 polymer ?
#
loop_
_entity_poly.entity_id
_entity_poly.type
_entity_poly.pdbx_seq_one_letter_code
_entity_poly.pdbx_strand_id
1 'polypeptide(L)'
;MNTKILTFFVSPLFLLTLVSLQSKDLLIAIPQGAEPKAQDKAFIPFKKYSREEDEKILKLYDGLRVADVSDAMDIVGLQDVGLMDPEIKPLWRDLENFGHRICGLAVTVRYVPTNKRAGKMTPLEFENWEGQWYEKL
;
A
#
# COMPACT_ATOMS: atom_id res chain seq x y z
N MET A 1 45.55 -51.75 -19.21
CA MET A 1 45.49 -51.51 -20.66
C MET A 1 44.68 -50.25 -20.93
N ASN A 2 45.37 -49.20 -21.35
CA ASN A 2 44.99 -48.19 -22.35
C ASN A 2 43.63 -47.48 -22.23
N THR A 3 43.71 -46.25 -21.70
CA THR A 3 43.28 -44.98 -22.33
C THR A 3 42.14 -45.00 -23.35
N LYS A 4 41.18 -44.10 -23.16
CA LYS A 4 40.79 -43.09 -24.17
C LYS A 4 39.89 -42.01 -23.56
N ILE A 5 40.50 -40.84 -23.36
CA ILE A 5 39.85 -39.55 -23.18
C ILE A 5 39.17 -39.21 -24.51
N LEU A 6 37.86 -39.03 -24.50
CA LEU A 6 37.08 -38.68 -25.68
C LEU A 6 36.75 -37.18 -25.63
N THR A 7 37.59 -36.40 -26.30
CA THR A 7 37.37 -35.00 -26.63
C THR A 7 36.24 -34.87 -27.65
N PHE A 8 35.13 -34.23 -27.28
CA PHE A 8 34.13 -33.75 -28.24
C PHE A 8 34.25 -32.24 -28.41
N PHE A 9 34.69 -31.87 -29.62
CA PHE A 9 34.66 -30.52 -30.18
C PHE A 9 33.22 -30.02 -30.24
N VAL A 10 32.88 -28.96 -29.50
CA VAL A 10 31.61 -28.24 -29.67
C VAL A 10 31.86 -27.05 -30.59
N SER A 11 31.40 -27.18 -31.83
CA SER A 11 31.42 -26.10 -32.83
C SER A 11 30.26 -25.13 -32.57
N PRO A 12 30.47 -23.81 -32.55
CA PRO A 12 29.45 -22.82 -32.23
C PRO A 12 28.78 -22.33 -33.53
N LEU A 13 27.91 -23.14 -34.14
CA LEU A 13 27.14 -22.66 -35.30
C LEU A 13 25.75 -23.28 -35.48
N PHE A 14 25.18 -23.90 -34.44
CA PHE A 14 23.91 -24.60 -34.57
C PHE A 14 23.03 -24.47 -33.33
N LEU A 15 22.59 -23.24 -33.01
CA LEU A 15 21.38 -23.04 -32.22
C LEU A 15 20.80 -21.63 -32.42
N LEU A 16 20.51 -21.27 -33.68
CA LEU A 16 19.89 -20.00 -34.03
C LEU A 16 18.71 -20.21 -34.99
N THR A 17 17.85 -21.18 -34.69
CA THR A 17 16.57 -21.40 -35.40
C THR A 17 15.65 -22.29 -34.57
N LEU A 18 14.95 -21.74 -33.56
CA LEU A 18 13.69 -22.32 -33.02
C LEU A 18 13.05 -21.48 -31.91
N VAL A 19 12.81 -20.17 -32.12
CA VAL A 19 11.72 -19.47 -31.41
C VAL A 19 11.15 -18.40 -32.35
N SER A 20 10.28 -18.82 -33.26
CA SER A 20 9.37 -17.92 -33.98
C SER A 20 8.05 -18.67 -34.14
N LEU A 21 7.24 -18.68 -33.09
CA LEU A 21 5.82 -19.00 -33.21
C LEU A 21 5.01 -18.22 -32.16
N GLN A 22 4.34 -17.18 -32.68
CA GLN A 22 3.07 -16.61 -32.24
C GLN A 22 2.90 -16.21 -30.76
N SER A 23 3.02 -14.92 -30.50
CA SER A 23 2.42 -14.24 -29.32
C SER A 23 1.77 -12.93 -29.75
N LYS A 24 0.91 -12.99 -30.79
CA LYS A 24 0.26 -11.81 -31.40
C LYS A 24 -1.10 -11.44 -30.82
N ASP A 25 -1.64 -12.19 -29.85
CA ASP A 25 -3.04 -11.99 -29.40
C ASP A 25 -3.22 -11.61 -27.92
N LEU A 26 -2.24 -10.92 -27.31
CA LEU A 26 -2.44 -10.36 -25.96
C LEU A 26 -2.00 -8.88 -25.88
N LEU A 27 -2.60 -8.05 -26.72
CA LEU A 27 -2.58 -6.59 -26.56
C LEU A 27 -3.98 -6.14 -26.12
N ILE A 28 -4.18 -6.09 -24.81
CA ILE A 28 -5.27 -5.31 -24.22
C ILE A 28 -4.93 -3.84 -24.52
N ALA A 29 -5.77 -3.19 -25.32
CA ALA A 29 -5.62 -1.78 -25.68
C ALA A 29 -5.69 -0.92 -24.41
N ILE A 30 -4.54 -0.35 -24.02
CA ILE A 30 -4.48 0.73 -23.04
C ILE A 30 -4.95 2.00 -23.75
N PRO A 31 -6.09 2.62 -23.39
CA PRO A 31 -6.46 3.90 -23.96
C PRO A 31 -5.40 4.93 -23.60
N GLN A 32 -4.73 5.45 -24.63
CA GLN A 32 -3.82 6.59 -24.55
C GLN A 32 -4.65 7.84 -24.25
N GLY A 33 -4.75 8.19 -22.97
CA GLY A 33 -5.48 9.35 -22.49
C GLY A 33 -4.68 10.13 -21.44
N ALA A 34 -4.23 11.30 -21.86
CA ALA A 34 -3.67 12.42 -21.09
C ALA A 34 -2.36 12.18 -20.30
N GLU A 35 -1.35 12.99 -20.59
CA GLU A 35 -0.13 13.06 -19.80
C GLU A 35 -0.44 13.39 -18.32
N PRO A 36 0.14 12.66 -17.35
CA PRO A 36 -0.09 12.92 -15.95
C PRO A 36 0.53 14.27 -15.58
N LYS A 37 -0.33 15.28 -15.38
CA LYS A 37 0.03 16.50 -14.65
C LYS A 37 0.54 16.08 -13.28
N ALA A 38 1.60 16.72 -12.79
CA ALA A 38 2.31 16.40 -11.55
C ALA A 38 1.38 16.04 -10.37
N GLN A 39 1.07 14.75 -10.21
CA GLN A 39 0.03 14.25 -9.29
C GLN A 39 0.53 12.97 -8.59
N ASP A 40 0.36 12.96 -7.26
CA ASP A 40 0.24 11.80 -6.38
C ASP A 40 1.32 10.72 -6.51
N LYS A 41 2.47 10.93 -5.86
CA LYS A 41 3.38 9.80 -5.56
C LYS A 41 2.76 8.92 -4.47
N ALA A 42 1.84 8.03 -4.85
CA ALA A 42 1.38 6.96 -3.99
C ALA A 42 2.58 6.02 -3.69
N PHE A 43 3.09 6.04 -2.46
CA PHE A 43 4.20 5.19 -2.04
C PHE A 43 3.81 3.71 -1.89
N ILE A 44 2.51 3.43 -1.84
CA ILE A 44 1.93 2.08 -1.78
C ILE A 44 0.90 1.98 -2.91
N PRO A 45 1.02 1.02 -3.85
CA PRO A 45 0.03 0.84 -4.89
C PRO A 45 -1.29 0.38 -4.27
N PHE A 46 -2.39 1.01 -4.68
CA PHE A 46 -3.73 0.61 -4.27
C PHE A 46 -4.68 0.63 -5.46
N LYS A 47 -5.72 -0.19 -5.40
CA LYS A 47 -6.80 -0.17 -6.39
C LYS A 47 -7.78 0.94 -6.03
N LYS A 48 -8.01 1.86 -6.97
CA LYS A 48 -9.05 2.88 -6.84
C LYS A 48 -10.39 2.29 -7.28
N TYR A 49 -11.41 2.50 -6.46
CA TYR A 49 -12.80 2.10 -6.73
C TYR A 49 -13.64 3.33 -7.08
N SER A 50 -14.83 3.11 -7.65
CA SER A 50 -15.77 4.20 -7.92
C SER A 50 -16.49 4.62 -6.64
N ARG A 51 -16.98 5.86 -6.61
CA ARG A 51 -17.71 6.37 -5.46
C ARG A 51 -18.96 5.54 -5.16
N GLU A 52 -19.63 5.07 -6.19
CA GLU A 52 -20.84 4.26 -6.09
C GLU A 52 -20.55 2.88 -5.47
N GLU A 53 -19.41 2.28 -5.80
CA GLU A 53 -18.95 1.03 -5.17
C GLU A 53 -18.64 1.25 -3.69
N ASP A 54 -17.95 2.33 -3.35
CA ASP A 54 -17.60 2.69 -1.98
C ASP A 54 -18.86 2.92 -1.13
N GLU A 55 -19.83 3.69 -1.65
CA GLU A 55 -21.11 3.94 -0.97
C GLU A 55 -21.92 2.66 -0.75
N LYS A 56 -21.90 1.73 -1.71
CA LYS A 56 -22.54 0.43 -1.57
C LYS A 56 -21.89 -0.39 -0.45
N ILE A 57 -20.57 -0.39 -0.35
CA ILE A 57 -19.85 -1.09 0.72
C ILE A 57 -20.19 -0.45 2.07
N LEU A 58 -20.11 0.88 2.19
CA LEU A 58 -20.39 1.58 3.45
C LEU A 58 -21.80 1.28 3.97
N LYS A 59 -22.78 1.17 3.08
CA LYS A 59 -24.15 0.81 3.46
C LYS A 59 -24.28 -0.60 4.04
N LEU A 60 -23.44 -1.55 3.63
CA LEU A 60 -23.45 -2.91 4.19
C LEU A 60 -22.88 -2.95 5.62
N TYR A 61 -22.03 -2.00 5.96
CA TYR A 61 -21.40 -1.90 7.28
C TYR A 61 -22.15 -0.96 8.24
N ASP A 62 -23.22 -0.31 7.78
CA ASP A 62 -24.00 0.62 8.59
C ASP A 62 -24.62 -0.10 9.80
N GLY A 63 -24.39 0.44 11.00
CA GLY A 63 -24.89 -0.11 12.26
C GLY A 63 -24.15 -1.33 12.82
N LEU A 64 -23.25 -1.98 12.06
CA LEU A 64 -22.49 -3.14 12.54
C LEU A 64 -21.47 -2.76 13.63
N ARG A 65 -21.19 -3.70 14.55
CA ARG A 65 -20.10 -3.56 15.52
C ARG A 65 -18.85 -4.24 14.99
N VAL A 66 -17.69 -3.82 15.49
CA VAL A 66 -16.40 -4.44 15.17
C VAL A 66 -16.41 -5.94 15.50
N ALA A 67 -17.06 -6.35 16.59
CA ALA A 67 -17.21 -7.76 16.95
C ALA A 67 -17.98 -8.56 15.88
N ASP A 68 -19.08 -8.02 15.36
CA ASP A 68 -19.91 -8.70 14.35
C ASP A 68 -19.10 -8.91 13.05
N VAL A 69 -18.27 -7.93 12.67
CA VAL A 69 -17.38 -8.03 11.50
C VAL A 69 -16.24 -9.02 11.74
N SER A 70 -15.62 -9.01 12.93
CA SER A 70 -14.55 -9.93 13.30
C SER A 70 -15.04 -11.39 13.27
N ASP A 71 -16.20 -11.66 13.86
CA ASP A 71 -16.79 -13.01 13.87
C ASP A 71 -17.12 -13.48 12.44
N ALA A 72 -17.60 -12.57 11.59
CA ALA A 72 -17.84 -12.87 10.18
C ALA A 72 -16.54 -13.17 9.41
N MET A 73 -15.45 -12.46 9.72
CA MET A 73 -14.12 -12.72 9.15
C MET A 73 -13.60 -14.10 9.53
N ASP A 74 -13.84 -14.54 10.77
CA ASP A 74 -13.46 -15.89 11.22
C ASP A 74 -14.22 -16.98 10.46
N ILE A 75 -15.51 -16.77 10.18
CA ILE A 75 -16.33 -17.73 9.42
C ILE A 75 -15.82 -17.90 7.98
N VAL A 76 -15.35 -16.82 7.34
CA VAL A 76 -14.85 -16.87 5.96
C VAL A 76 -13.38 -17.28 5.85
N GLY A 77 -12.75 -17.68 6.97
CA GLY A 77 -11.36 -18.15 6.99
C GLY A 77 -10.32 -17.02 6.96
N LEU A 78 -10.69 -15.82 7.40
CA LEU A 78 -9.81 -14.67 7.56
C LEU A 78 -9.49 -14.43 9.04
N GLN A 79 -9.25 -15.51 9.79
CA GLN A 79 -8.88 -15.42 11.20
C GLN A 79 -7.60 -14.59 11.34
N ASP A 80 -7.55 -13.77 12.40
CA ASP A 80 -6.42 -12.89 12.73
C ASP A 80 -6.07 -11.83 11.67
N VAL A 81 -6.91 -11.62 10.65
CA VAL A 81 -6.73 -10.58 9.63
C VAL A 81 -7.48 -9.32 10.03
N GLY A 82 -6.86 -8.15 9.84
CA GLY A 82 -7.52 -6.86 10.03
C GLY A 82 -7.72 -6.45 11.49
N LEU A 83 -7.16 -7.19 12.45
CA LEU A 83 -7.13 -6.80 13.85
C LEU A 83 -6.09 -5.70 14.10
N MET A 84 -6.44 -4.75 14.96
CA MET A 84 -5.53 -3.71 15.45
C MET A 84 -4.77 -4.20 16.69
N ASP A 85 -3.61 -3.59 16.95
CA ASP A 85 -2.88 -3.83 18.20
C ASP A 85 -3.77 -3.47 19.42
N PRO A 86 -3.90 -4.34 20.44
CA PRO A 86 -4.70 -4.08 21.65
C PRO A 86 -4.27 -2.83 22.45
N GLU A 87 -3.06 -2.30 22.22
CA GLU A 87 -2.61 -1.04 22.79
C GLU A 87 -3.31 0.18 22.16
N ILE A 88 -3.83 0.06 20.93
CA ILE A 88 -4.62 1.10 20.27
C ILE A 88 -6.03 1.12 20.88
N LYS A 89 -6.32 2.15 21.67
CA LYS A 89 -7.57 2.27 22.45
C LYS A 89 -8.37 3.49 22.02
N PRO A 90 -9.72 3.43 22.07
CA PRO A 90 -10.54 4.60 21.82
C PRO A 90 -10.30 5.65 22.91
N LEU A 91 -10.17 6.92 22.49
CA LEU A 91 -10.02 8.05 23.41
C LEU A 91 -11.32 8.32 24.19
N TRP A 92 -12.47 8.08 23.55
CA TRP A 92 -13.80 8.22 24.15
C TRP A 92 -14.55 6.88 24.08
N ARG A 93 -15.18 6.49 25.20
CA ARG A 93 -16.05 5.30 25.26
C ARG A 93 -17.47 5.70 25.59
N ASP A 94 -18.41 5.30 24.75
CA ASP A 94 -19.84 5.38 24.99
C ASP A 94 -20.43 3.97 24.89
N LEU A 95 -20.82 3.42 26.05
CA LEU A 95 -21.32 2.06 26.18
C LEU A 95 -22.85 1.99 26.12
N GLU A 96 -23.54 3.14 26.18
CA GLU A 96 -24.99 3.21 26.19
C GLU A 96 -25.52 3.39 24.77
N ASN A 97 -25.05 4.43 24.08
CA ASN A 97 -25.59 4.83 22.77
C ASN A 97 -24.66 4.46 21.61
N PHE A 98 -23.41 4.07 21.89
CA PHE A 98 -22.39 3.80 20.88
C PHE A 98 -22.27 4.91 19.83
N GLY A 99 -22.34 6.17 20.27
CA GLY A 99 -22.37 7.35 19.39
C GLY A 99 -21.05 7.60 18.65
N HIS A 100 -19.94 7.06 19.13
CA HIS A 100 -18.60 7.25 18.55
C HIS A 100 -18.12 6.01 17.76
N ARG A 101 -19.00 5.47 16.90
CA ARG A 101 -18.64 4.43 15.94
C ARG A 101 -18.34 5.06 14.59
N ILE A 102 -17.23 4.66 14.00
CA ILE A 102 -16.77 5.17 12.71
C ILE A 102 -16.60 3.98 11.77
N CYS A 103 -17.25 4.05 10.62
CA CYS A 103 -17.06 3.13 9.51
C CYS A 103 -16.71 3.96 8.27
N GLY A 104 -15.70 3.53 7.53
CA GLY A 104 -15.15 4.32 6.43
C GLY A 104 -14.13 3.53 5.62
N LEU A 105 -13.71 4.11 4.51
CA LEU A 105 -12.62 3.55 3.71
C LEU A 105 -11.29 3.97 4.30
N ALA A 106 -10.37 3.03 4.44
CA ALA A 106 -9.09 3.26 5.09
C ALA A 106 -8.16 4.12 4.22
N VAL A 107 -7.72 5.26 4.78
CA VAL A 107 -6.62 6.05 4.23
C VAL A 107 -5.38 5.76 5.06
N THR A 108 -4.45 4.98 4.50
CA THR A 108 -3.24 4.56 5.22
C THR A 108 -2.13 5.59 5.04
N VAL A 109 -1.58 6.06 6.16
CA VAL A 109 -0.42 6.96 6.18
C VAL A 109 0.73 6.30 6.92
N ARG A 110 1.94 6.43 6.40
CA ARG A 110 3.17 5.98 7.06
C ARG A 110 4.01 7.19 7.43
N TYR A 111 4.15 7.42 8.73
CA TYR A 111 5.09 8.40 9.27
C TYR A 111 6.43 7.72 9.57
N VAL A 112 7.53 8.42 9.29
CA VAL A 112 8.89 7.98 9.59
C VAL A 112 9.58 9.11 10.35
N PRO A 113 10.37 8.82 11.40
CA PRO A 113 11.13 9.85 12.10
C PRO A 113 11.95 10.68 11.11
N THR A 114 11.85 12.00 11.23
CA THR A 114 12.64 12.90 10.40
C THR A 114 14.10 12.85 10.83
N ASN A 115 15.01 12.66 9.88
CA ASN A 115 16.45 12.84 10.13
C ASN A 115 16.88 14.29 9.82
N LYS A 116 15.93 15.20 9.58
CA LYS A 116 16.22 16.62 9.44
C LYS A 116 16.57 17.18 10.81
N ARG A 117 17.78 17.72 10.92
CA ARG A 117 18.23 18.46 12.10
C ARG A 117 17.98 19.94 11.87
N ALA A 118 17.69 20.67 12.94
CA ALA A 118 17.80 22.12 12.91
C ALA A 118 19.21 22.51 12.47
N GLY A 119 19.32 23.57 11.68
CA GLY A 119 20.62 24.11 11.29
C GLY A 119 21.43 24.57 12.51
N LYS A 120 22.74 24.78 12.34
CA LYS A 120 23.52 25.45 13.38
C LYS A 120 23.06 26.90 13.48
N MET A 121 22.67 27.32 14.67
CA MET A 121 22.20 28.68 14.95
C MET A 121 22.59 29.10 16.37
N THR A 122 22.63 30.40 16.62
CA THR A 122 22.84 30.94 17.97
C THR A 122 21.60 30.75 18.85
N PRO A 123 21.70 30.83 20.19
CA PRO A 123 20.54 30.65 21.07
C PRO A 123 19.37 31.59 20.77
N LEU A 124 19.64 32.85 20.44
CA LEU A 124 18.60 33.84 20.11
C LEU A 124 17.94 33.55 18.75
N GLU A 125 18.71 33.07 17.78
CA GLU A 125 18.16 32.64 16.49
C GLU A 125 17.32 31.38 16.64
N PHE A 126 17.69 30.48 17.56
CA PHE A 126 16.91 29.29 17.89
C PHE A 126 15.56 29.63 18.48
N GLU A 127 15.50 30.53 19.47
CA GLU A 127 14.25 30.98 20.10
C GLU A 127 13.29 31.58 19.06
N ASN A 128 13.80 32.43 18.17
CA ASN A 128 13.00 33.01 17.09
C ASN A 128 12.52 31.97 16.07
N TRP A 129 13.38 31.01 15.71
CA TRP A 129 13.04 29.92 14.79
C TRP A 129 12.00 28.96 15.39
N GLU A 130 12.16 28.61 16.66
CA GLU A 130 11.23 27.77 17.42
C GLU A 130 9.85 28.43 17.53
N GLY A 131 9.78 29.73 17.88
CA GLY A 131 8.52 30.46 17.92
C GLY A 131 7.80 30.46 16.57
N GLN A 132 8.52 30.72 15.48
CA GLN A 132 7.94 30.67 14.13
C GLN A 132 7.44 29.27 13.74
N TRP A 133 8.08 28.21 14.24
CA TRP A 133 7.69 26.84 13.97
C TRP A 133 6.32 26.50 14.57
N TYR A 134 6.05 26.92 15.81
CA TYR A 134 4.76 26.65 16.47
C TYR A 134 3.64 27.61 16.03
N GLU A 135 3.95 28.83 15.61
CA GLU A 135 2.94 29.81 15.21
C GLU A 135 2.42 29.61 13.77
N LYS A 136 3.27 29.13 12.86
CA LYS A 136 2.96 29.07 11.41
C LYS A 136 2.61 27.68 10.88
N LEU A 137 2.66 26.65 11.74
CA LEU A 137 2.23 25.29 11.38
C LEU A 137 0.70 25.17 11.38
#